data_AF-A0A3B0QXT3-F1
#
_entry.id   AF-A0A3B0QXT3-F1
#
_cell.length_a   1.000
_cell.length_b   1.000
_cell.length_c   1.000
_cell.angle_alpha   90.00
_cell.angle_beta   90.00
_cell.angle_gamma   90.00
#
_symmetry.space_group_name_H-M   'P 1'
#
loop_
_entity.id
_entity.type
_entity.pdbx_description
1 polymer ?
#
loop_
_entity_poly.entity_id
_entity_poly.type
_entity_poly.pdbx_seq_one_letter_code
_entity_poly.pdbx_strand_id
1 'polypeptide(L)'
;RYIKMYGRKIYEFALNNVPKAMKQALDKSGVPIENIKKILIHQANEKMDEAIIKRFYRLFKTDVPKDIMPMSIKKLGNSSVATVPTLLDLILKNKLDGHQINKGDTIMMASVGAGMHINALVYQY
;
A
#
# COMPACT_ATOMS: atom_id res chain seq x y z
N ARG A 1 2.50 -30.32 1.13
CA ARG A 1 1.27 -29.51 0.86
C ARG A 1 1.70 -28.23 0.16
N TYR A 2 0.94 -27.75 -0.83
CA TYR A 2 1.24 -26.51 -1.56
C TYR A 2 0.13 -25.47 -1.33
N ILE A 3 0.50 -24.20 -1.43
CA ILE A 3 -0.47 -23.10 -1.44
C ILE A 3 -1.24 -23.14 -2.76
N LYS A 4 -2.57 -23.05 -2.68
CA LYS A 4 -3.46 -22.92 -3.85
C LYS A 4 -4.14 -21.56 -3.80
N MET A 5 -4.20 -20.89 -4.94
CA MET A 5 -4.72 -19.52 -5.02
C MET A 5 -5.66 -19.34 -6.21
N TYR A 6 -6.86 -18.82 -5.96
CA TYR A 6 -7.79 -18.36 -7.00
C TYR A 6 -7.50 -16.90 -7.35
N GLY A 7 -6.43 -16.66 -8.10
CA GLY A 7 -5.87 -15.32 -8.33
C GLY A 7 -6.88 -14.28 -8.82
N ARG A 8 -7.79 -14.63 -9.74
CA ARG A 8 -8.82 -13.72 -10.25
C ARG A 8 -9.79 -13.23 -9.15
N LYS A 9 -10.28 -14.14 -8.31
CA LYS A 9 -11.18 -13.77 -7.20
C LYS A 9 -10.49 -12.88 -6.18
N ILE A 10 -9.21 -13.14 -5.90
CA ILE A 10 -8.40 -12.33 -4.98
C ILE A 10 -8.17 -10.94 -5.56
N TYR A 11 -7.85 -10.85 -6.85
CA TYR A 11 -7.68 -9.58 -7.55
C TYR A 11 -8.95 -8.72 -7.48
N GLU A 12 -10.10 -9.30 -7.83
CA GLU A 12 -11.40 -8.61 -7.77
C GLU A 12 -11.74 -8.16 -6.34
N PHE A 13 -11.51 -9.02 -5.35
CA PHE A 13 -11.72 -8.67 -3.95
C PHE A 13 -10.82 -7.51 -3.50
N ALA A 14 -9.52 -7.59 -3.77
CA ALA A 14 -8.55 -6.60 -3.34
C ALA A 14 -8.90 -5.21 -3.90
N LEU A 15 -9.21 -5.16 -5.20
CA LEU A 15 -9.56 -3.90 -5.86
C LEU A 15 -10.89 -3.28 -5.38
N ASN A 16 -11.80 -4.08 -4.84
CA ASN A 16 -13.10 -3.58 -4.38
C ASN A 16 -13.09 -3.19 -2.90
N ASN A 17 -12.18 -3.74 -2.10
CA ASN A 17 -12.20 -3.62 -0.64
C ASN A 17 -10.99 -2.88 -0.06
N VAL A 18 -9.78 -3.07 -0.60
CA VAL A 18 -8.58 -2.41 -0.06
C VAL A 18 -8.65 -0.88 -0.16
N PRO A 19 -9.04 -0.27 -1.30
CA PRO A 19 -9.21 1.19 -1.38
C PRO A 19 -10.22 1.75 -0.37
N LYS A 20 -11.29 1.00 -0.06
CA LYS A 20 -12.30 1.40 0.91
C LYS A 20 -11.74 1.38 2.33
N ALA A 21 -11.00 0.34 2.70
CA ALA A 21 -10.35 0.25 4.00
C ALA A 21 -9.30 1.36 4.19
N MET A 22 -8.50 1.64 3.16
CA MET A 22 -7.55 2.76 3.16
C MET A 22 -8.26 4.10 3.36
N LYS A 23 -9.36 4.35 2.63
CA LYS A 23 -10.16 5.56 2.80
C LYS A 23 -10.71 5.67 4.22
N GLN A 24 -11.28 4.60 4.77
CA GLN A 24 -11.80 4.60 6.14
C GLN A 24 -10.72 4.92 7.18
N ALA A 25 -9.50 4.41 7.01
CA ALA A 25 -8.38 4.72 7.89
C ALA A 25 -7.98 6.20 7.81
N LEU A 26 -7.96 6.77 6.59
CA LEU A 26 -7.64 8.19 6.38
C LEU A 26 -8.74 9.13 6.90
N ASP A 27 -10.00 8.82 6.61
CA ASP A 27 -11.13 9.60 7.10
C ASP A 27 -11.12 9.66 8.65
N LYS A 28 -10.79 8.53 9.30
CA LYS A 28 -10.69 8.44 10.77
C LYS A 28 -9.49 9.18 11.35
N SER A 29 -8.39 9.32 10.60
CA SER A 29 -7.22 10.06 11.08
C SER A 29 -7.39 11.57 10.98
N GLY A 30 -8.36 12.05 10.18
CA GLY A 30 -8.54 13.47 9.88
C GLY A 30 -7.43 14.07 9.01
N VAL A 31 -6.50 13.24 8.50
CA VAL A 31 -5.41 13.69 7.65
C VAL A 31 -5.92 13.87 6.21
N PRO A 32 -5.70 15.02 5.57
CA PRO A 32 -6.02 15.22 4.16
C PRO A 32 -5.22 14.28 3.23
N ILE A 33 -5.79 13.89 2.10
CA ILE A 33 -5.16 12.95 1.14
C ILE A 33 -3.86 13.51 0.55
N GLU A 34 -3.79 14.82 0.37
CA GLU A 34 -2.64 15.57 -0.09
C GLU A 34 -1.45 15.53 0.89
N ASN A 35 -1.70 15.23 2.16
CA ASN A 35 -0.67 15.18 3.20
C ASN A 35 -0.05 13.78 3.35
N ILE A 36 -0.53 12.77 2.62
CA ILE A 36 0.10 11.44 2.61
C ILE A 36 1.42 11.52 1.84
N LYS A 37 2.52 11.24 2.53
CA LYS A 37 3.87 11.24 1.96
C LYS A 37 4.17 9.99 1.14
N LYS A 38 3.84 8.81 1.67
CA LYS A 38 4.05 7.50 1.04
C LYS A 38 2.95 6.52 1.42
N ILE A 39 2.67 5.59 0.51
CA ILE A 39 1.76 4.46 0.72
C ILE A 39 2.57 3.16 0.61
N LEU A 40 2.74 2.48 1.73
CA LEU A 40 3.40 1.18 1.87
C LEU A 40 2.33 0.08 1.86
N ILE A 41 2.11 -0.53 0.70
CA ILE A 41 1.13 -1.61 0.54
C ILE A 41 1.83 -2.98 0.43
N HIS A 42 1.20 -4.03 0.94
CA HIS A 42 1.58 -5.41 0.60
C HIS A 42 1.60 -5.60 -0.92
N GLN A 43 2.71 -6.11 -1.46
CA GLN A 43 2.94 -6.22 -2.91
C GLN A 43 2.78 -7.66 -3.36
N ALA A 44 1.59 -8.00 -3.83
CA ALA A 44 1.34 -9.32 -4.39
C ALA A 44 1.59 -9.36 -5.90
N ASN A 45 1.31 -8.25 -6.59
CA ASN A 45 1.46 -8.07 -8.02
C ASN A 45 1.41 -6.58 -8.34
N GLU A 46 2.44 -6.05 -9.01
CA GLU A 46 2.55 -4.64 -9.40
C GLU A 46 1.28 -4.10 -10.08
N LYS A 47 0.69 -4.85 -11.02
CA LYS A 47 -0.54 -4.42 -11.72
C LYS A 47 -1.75 -4.30 -10.79
N MET A 48 -1.82 -5.16 -9.76
CA MET A 48 -2.89 -5.08 -8.77
C MET A 48 -2.67 -3.90 -7.84
N ASP A 49 -1.44 -3.73 -7.36
CA ASP A 49 -1.08 -2.68 -6.41
C ASP A 49 -1.31 -1.29 -7.02
N GLU A 50 -0.88 -1.07 -8.27
CA GLU A 50 -1.19 0.16 -9.02
C GLU A 50 -2.70 0.42 -9.16
N ALA A 51 -3.47 -0.62 -9.45
CA ALA A 51 -4.91 -0.50 -9.61
C ALA A 51 -5.63 -0.22 -8.28
N ILE A 52 -5.10 -0.73 -7.15
CA ILE A 52 -5.56 -0.37 -5.80
C ILE A 52 -5.31 1.12 -5.56
N ILE A 53 -4.09 1.61 -5.79
CA ILE A 53 -3.74 3.02 -5.59
C ILE A 53 -4.58 3.94 -6.47
N LYS A 54 -4.73 3.64 -7.76
CA LYS A 54 -5.58 4.42 -8.67
C LYS A 54 -7.03 4.48 -8.19
N ARG A 55 -7.59 3.36 -7.72
CA ARG A 55 -8.95 3.33 -7.17
C ARG A 55 -9.07 4.12 -5.87
N PHE A 56 -8.06 4.06 -5.00
CA PHE A 56 -8.02 4.82 -3.75
C PHE A 56 -8.03 6.32 -4.02
N TYR A 57 -7.12 6.84 -4.85
CA TYR A 57 -7.07 8.26 -5.21
C TYR A 57 -8.34 8.76 -5.92
N ARG A 58 -8.95 7.91 -6.75
CA ARG A 58 -10.25 8.22 -7.37
C ARG A 58 -11.38 8.45 -6.36
N LEU A 59 -11.34 7.83 -5.18
CA LEU A 59 -12.34 8.08 -4.12
C LEU A 59 -12.25 9.52 -3.57
N PHE A 60 -11.12 10.18 -3.77
CA PHE A 60 -10.87 11.58 -3.41
C PHE A 60 -10.90 12.53 -4.62
N LYS A 61 -11.22 12.01 -5.81
CA LYS A 61 -11.25 12.79 -7.07
C LYS A 61 -9.94 13.54 -7.35
N THR A 62 -8.82 12.94 -7.01
CA THR A 62 -7.47 13.50 -7.25
C THR A 62 -6.60 12.48 -8.00
N ASP A 63 -5.59 12.99 -8.69
CA ASP A 63 -4.62 12.16 -9.41
C ASP A 63 -3.65 11.48 -8.44
N VAL A 64 -3.08 10.36 -8.88
CA VAL A 64 -2.06 9.64 -8.11
C VAL A 64 -0.75 10.44 -8.16
N PRO A 65 -0.21 10.90 -7.01
CA PRO A 65 1.07 11.59 -7.00
C PRO A 65 2.18 10.66 -7.50
N LYS A 66 3.14 11.23 -8.23
CA LYS A 66 4.33 10.50 -8.67
C LYS A 66 5.07 9.93 -7.45
N ASP A 67 5.54 8.69 -7.57
CA ASP A 67 6.37 8.02 -6.57
C ASP A 67 5.71 7.85 -5.18
N ILE A 68 4.38 7.95 -5.09
CA ILE A 68 3.63 7.77 -3.83
C ILE A 68 3.75 6.34 -3.27
N MET A 69 3.82 5.34 -4.16
CA MET A 69 3.90 3.92 -3.83
C MET A 69 5.30 3.38 -4.16
N PRO A 70 6.23 3.30 -3.19
CA PRO A 70 7.52 2.62 -3.38
C PRO A 70 7.31 1.15 -3.73
N MET A 71 8.09 0.63 -4.68
CA MET A 71 7.97 -0.75 -5.18
C MET A 71 9.27 -1.54 -5.01
N SER A 72 9.20 -2.70 -4.34
CA SER A 72 10.31 -3.65 -4.24
C SER A 72 10.02 -4.99 -4.91
N ILE A 73 8.78 -5.23 -5.34
CA ILE A 73 8.31 -6.52 -5.87
C ILE A 73 9.14 -7.03 -7.07
N LYS A 74 9.66 -6.13 -7.91
CA LYS A 74 10.54 -6.51 -9.04
C LYS A 74 11.83 -7.20 -8.58
N LYS A 75 12.32 -6.85 -7.39
CA LYS A 75 13.56 -7.39 -6.83
C LYS A 75 13.32 -8.50 -5.81
N LEU A 76 12.30 -8.34 -4.96
CA LEU A 76 12.07 -9.21 -3.80
C LEU A 76 10.86 -10.13 -3.93
N GLY A 77 10.06 -9.96 -4.98
CA GLY A 77 8.79 -10.68 -5.16
C GLY A 77 7.78 -10.38 -4.05
N ASN A 78 6.77 -11.25 -3.96
CA ASN A 78 5.80 -11.23 -2.89
C ASN A 78 6.40 -11.89 -1.63
N SER A 79 6.81 -11.08 -0.67
CA SER A 79 7.35 -11.52 0.63
C SER A 79 6.29 -11.62 1.74
N SER A 80 5.01 -11.73 1.37
CA SER A 80 3.87 -11.84 2.30
C SER A 80 3.84 -10.70 3.32
N VAL A 81 3.69 -11.01 4.61
CA VAL A 81 3.65 -10.05 5.72
C VAL A 81 4.92 -9.20 5.83
N ALA A 82 6.05 -9.67 5.31
CA ALA A 82 7.32 -8.94 5.39
C ALA A 82 7.39 -7.75 4.42
N THR A 83 6.48 -7.63 3.45
CA THR A 83 6.58 -6.59 2.42
C THR A 83 6.55 -5.17 2.98
N VAL A 84 5.58 -4.86 3.85
CA VAL A 84 5.41 -3.52 4.42
C VAL A 84 6.62 -3.10 5.28
N PRO A 85 7.08 -3.88 6.28
CA PRO A 85 8.26 -3.50 7.05
C PRO A 85 9.54 -3.49 6.22
N THR A 86 9.66 -4.35 5.21
CA THR A 86 10.82 -4.31 4.29
C THR A 86 10.86 -3.02 3.50
N LEU A 87 9.72 -2.56 2.95
CA LEU A 87 9.67 -1.28 2.24
C LEU A 87 10.05 -0.12 3.16
N LEU A 88 9.54 -0.11 4.39
CA LEU A 88 9.89 0.91 5.38
C LEU A 88 11.39 0.90 5.67
N ASP A 89 11.98 -0.26 5.99
CA ASP A 89 13.41 -0.40 6.26
C ASP A 89 14.27 0.08 5.08
N LEU A 90 13.90 -0.31 3.86
CA LEU A 90 14.63 0.10 2.66
C LEU A 90 14.57 1.62 2.44
N ILE A 91 13.45 2.29 2.71
CA ILE A 91 13.36 3.75 2.59
C ILE A 91 14.20 4.41 3.67
N LEU A 92 14.07 3.98 4.93
CA LEU A 92 14.81 4.58 6.05
C LEU A 92 16.33 4.42 5.91
N LYS A 93 16.79 3.36 5.25
CA LYS A 93 18.20 3.11 4.96
C LYS A 93 18.67 3.68 3.61
N ASN A 94 17.85 4.49 2.93
CA ASN A 94 18.15 5.07 1.62
C ASN A 94 18.55 4.01 0.58
N LYS A 95 17.81 2.88 0.56
CA LYS A 95 18.00 1.76 -0.38
C LYS A 95 16.96 1.73 -1.51
N LEU A 96 16.05 2.70 -1.56
CA LEU A 96 15.11 2.92 -2.65
C LEU A 96 15.28 4.36 -3.17
N ASP A 97 15.93 4.49 -4.32
CA ASP A 97 16.22 5.79 -4.93
C ASP A 97 14.94 6.60 -5.16
N GLY A 98 14.97 7.89 -4.82
CA GLY A 98 13.83 8.79 -4.93
C GLY A 98 12.75 8.62 -3.85
N HIS A 99 12.96 7.73 -2.87
CA HIS A 99 12.05 7.54 -1.75
C HIS A 99 12.70 7.94 -0.43
N GLN A 100 12.01 8.80 0.31
CA GLN A 100 12.41 9.26 1.64
C GLN A 100 11.16 9.43 2.52
N ILE A 101 11.34 9.21 3.83
CA ILE A 101 10.37 9.47 4.88
C ILE A 101 11.14 10.19 6.00
N ASN A 102 10.66 11.36 6.41
CA ASN A 102 11.23 12.19 7.47
C ASN A 102 10.29 12.24 8.67
N LYS A 103 10.83 12.60 9.85
CA LYS A 103 10.01 12.84 11.04
C LYS A 103 8.97 13.94 10.74
N GLY A 104 7.73 13.70 11.12
CA GLY A 104 6.55 14.51 10.82
C GLY A 104 5.77 14.04 9.58
N ASP A 105 6.36 13.24 8.70
CA ASP A 105 5.70 12.76 7.49
C ASP A 105 4.57 11.77 7.84
N THR A 106 3.41 11.95 7.23
CA THR A 106 2.32 10.97 7.35
C THR A 106 2.48 9.89 6.28
N ILE A 107 2.51 8.63 6.69
CA ILE A 107 2.53 7.48 5.81
C ILE A 107 1.28 6.61 6.00
N MET A 108 0.87 5.95 4.92
CA MET A 108 -0.19 4.95 4.97
C MET A 108 0.40 3.56 4.78
N MET A 109 0.03 2.63 5.63
CA MET A 109 0.36 1.21 5.51
C MET A 109 -0.90 0.41 5.23
N ALA A 110 -0.86 -0.49 4.26
CA ALA A 110 -2.01 -1.33 3.92
C ALA A 110 -1.58 -2.76 3.58
N SER A 111 -2.45 -3.73 3.89
CA SER A 111 -2.23 -5.13 3.52
C SER A 111 -3.53 -5.85 3.19
N VAL A 112 -3.42 -6.87 2.35
CA VAL A 112 -4.46 -7.86 2.10
C VAL A 112 -3.82 -9.25 2.07
N GLY A 113 -4.43 -10.22 2.75
CA GLY A 113 -3.85 -11.56 2.89
C GLY A 113 -4.86 -12.69 2.98
N ALA A 114 -4.38 -13.93 3.06
CA ALA A 114 -5.20 -15.13 3.17
C ALA A 114 -6.14 -15.09 4.39
N GLY A 115 -7.31 -15.73 4.29
CA GLY A 115 -8.46 -15.50 5.19
C GLY A 115 -9.34 -14.32 4.74
N MET A 116 -8.82 -13.52 3.80
CA MET A 116 -9.30 -12.23 3.30
C MET A 116 -9.31 -11.13 4.37
N HIS A 117 -8.21 -11.05 5.11
CA HIS A 117 -7.96 -9.95 6.04
C HIS A 117 -7.40 -8.75 5.30
N ILE A 118 -7.95 -7.56 5.58
CA ILE A 118 -7.46 -6.27 5.10
C ILE A 118 -7.11 -5.43 6.31
N ASN A 119 -5.93 -4.81 6.30
CA ASN A 119 -5.54 -3.83 7.29
C ASN A 119 -5.15 -2.52 6.59
N ALA A 120 -5.46 -1.40 7.23
CA ALA A 120 -5.02 -0.07 6.83
C ALA A 120 -4.68 0.75 8.08
N LEU A 121 -3.56 1.45 8.05
CA LEU A 121 -3.04 2.25 9.14
C LEU A 121 -2.54 3.58 8.56
N VAL A 122 -2.87 4.69 9.24
CA VAL A 122 -2.23 5.99 9.02
C VAL A 122 -1.30 6.24 10.19
N TYR A 123 -0.05 6.59 9.90
CA TYR A 123 0.99 6.77 10.90
C TYR A 123 1.79 8.04 10.59
N GLN A 124 2.06 8.86 11.60
CA GLN A 124 3.01 9.97 11.51
C GLN A 124 4.36 9.47 12.01
N TYR A 125 5.36 9.45 11.14
CA TYR A 125 6.73 9.04 11.44
C TYR A 125 7.46 10.08 12.29
#